data_AF-A0A3D9D1Z5-F1
#
_entry.id   AF-A0A3D9D1Z5-F1
#
_cell.length_a   1.000
_cell.length_b   1.000
_cell.length_c   1.000
_cell.angle_alpha   90.00
_cell.angle_beta   90.00
_cell.angle_gamma   90.00
#
_symmetry.space_group_name_H-M   'P 1'
#
loop_
_entity.id
_entity.type
_entity.pdbx_description
1 polymer ?
#
loop_
_entity_poly.entity_id
_entity_poly.type
_entity_poly.pdbx_seq_one_letter_code
_entity_poly.pdbx_strand_id
1 'polypeptide(L)'
;MFKNQIKKLYKKPLRDLDGENGEIKQTFRNRTFLVKNARDEFSMIVKPSVNKNKSNYFSYIKRCEKIFDSKIFSKQLRKKEHLLNTAIAKHLNK
;
A
#
# COMPACT_ATOMS: atom_id res chain seq x y z
N MET A 1 10.79 -4.97 -23.75
CA MET A 1 10.21 -5.81 -22.66
C MET A 1 11.05 -5.83 -21.37
N PHE A 2 12.37 -6.02 -21.43
CA PHE A 2 13.25 -6.26 -20.26
C PHE A 2 13.26 -5.15 -19.18
N LYS A 3 13.33 -3.87 -19.57
CA LYS A 3 13.30 -2.72 -18.63
C LYS A 3 12.03 -2.71 -17.74
N ASN A 4 10.90 -3.16 -18.28
CA ASN A 4 9.64 -3.21 -17.54
C ASN A 4 9.62 -4.37 -16.53
N GLN A 5 10.28 -5.50 -16.85
CA GLN A 5 10.46 -6.61 -15.91
C GLN A 5 11.36 -6.21 -14.73
N ILE A 6 12.47 -5.51 -15.01
CA ILE A 6 13.34 -4.95 -13.96
C ILE A 6 12.55 -3.99 -13.06
N LYS A 7 11.78 -3.05 -13.64
CA LYS A 7 10.95 -2.12 -12.87
C LYS A 7 9.91 -2.84 -12.00
N LYS A 8 9.33 -3.95 -12.46
CA LYS A 8 8.38 -4.75 -11.67
C LYS A 8 9.05 -5.38 -10.44
N LEU A 9 10.28 -5.88 -10.57
CA LEU A 9 11.07 -6.43 -9.46
C LEU A 9 11.33 -5.38 -8.35
N TYR A 10 11.81 -4.19 -8.71
CA TYR A 10 12.14 -3.14 -7.73
C TYR A 10 10.94 -2.44 -7.12
N LYS A 11 9.78 -2.49 -7.79
CA LYS A 11 8.51 -1.92 -7.29
C LYS A 11 7.67 -2.94 -6.53
N LYS A 12 8.09 -4.21 -6.46
CA LYS A 12 7.40 -5.23 -5.68
C LYS A 12 7.39 -4.81 -4.21
N PRO A 13 6.23 -4.86 -3.52
CA PRO A 13 6.18 -4.58 -2.09
C PRO A 13 7.12 -5.52 -1.32
N LEU A 14 7.89 -4.98 -0.38
CA LEU A 14 8.78 -5.79 0.49
C LEU A 14 8.00 -6.84 1.30
N ARG A 15 6.71 -6.59 1.57
CA ARG A 15 5.83 -7.45 2.37
C ARG A 15 5.51 -8.81 1.76
N ASP A 16 5.77 -9.01 0.48
CA ASP A 16 5.49 -10.30 -0.18
C ASP A 16 6.61 -11.33 0.07
N LEU A 17 7.71 -10.95 0.75
CA LEU A 17 8.86 -11.85 1.00
C LEU A 17 8.74 -12.65 2.31
N ASP A 18 7.93 -12.20 3.27
CA ASP A 18 7.81 -12.83 4.62
C ASP A 18 6.53 -13.67 4.78
N GLY A 19 5.95 -14.15 3.68
CA GLY A 19 4.73 -14.94 3.71
C GLY A 19 4.89 -16.22 2.90
N GLU A 20 5.52 -17.25 3.46
CA GLU A 20 5.54 -18.59 2.85
C GLU A 20 4.13 -19.12 2.53
N ASN A 21 3.07 -18.54 3.11
CA ASN A 21 1.70 -18.98 2.90
C ASN A 21 0.75 -17.94 2.29
N GLY A 22 1.22 -16.82 1.71
CA GLY A 22 0.41 -15.93 0.85
C GLY A 22 -0.88 -15.32 1.44
N GLU A 23 -1.29 -15.69 2.64
CA GLU A 23 -2.50 -15.25 3.29
C GLU A 23 -2.13 -14.24 4.37
N ILE A 24 -2.31 -12.96 4.03
CA ILE A 24 -2.46 -11.93 5.06
C ILE A 24 -3.79 -12.23 5.75
N LYS A 25 -3.79 -13.14 6.74
CA LYS A 25 -4.91 -13.37 7.67
C LYS A 25 -5.00 -12.20 8.64
N GLN A 26 -5.26 -11.01 8.11
CA GLN A 26 -5.71 -9.90 8.93
C GLN A 26 -7.19 -10.17 9.22
N THR A 27 -7.50 -10.66 10.42
CA THR A 27 -8.88 -10.83 10.88
C THR A 27 -9.55 -9.45 10.93
N PHE A 28 -10.28 -9.09 9.88
CA PHE A 28 -10.98 -7.83 9.83
C PHE A 28 -12.16 -7.87 10.81
N ARG A 29 -12.19 -6.93 11.76
CA ARG A 29 -13.29 -6.80 12.69
C ARG A 29 -14.54 -6.34 11.93
N ASN A 30 -15.58 -7.17 11.93
CA ASN A 30 -16.86 -6.81 11.32
C ASN A 30 -17.49 -5.61 12.05
N ARG A 31 -18.21 -4.77 11.29
CA ARG A 31 -18.96 -3.65 11.88
C ARG A 31 -20.41 -4.07 12.09
N THR A 32 -20.89 -3.93 13.32
CA THR A 32 -22.29 -4.13 13.69
C THR A 32 -23.03 -2.80 13.62
N PHE A 33 -24.23 -2.82 13.05
CA PHE A 33 -25.12 -1.68 12.96
C PHE A 33 -26.46 -2.05 13.56
N LEU A 34 -27.05 -1.14 14.34
CA LEU A 34 -28.42 -1.25 14.80
C LEU A 34 -29.34 -0.65 13.73
N VAL A 35 -30.25 -1.44 13.16
CA VAL A 35 -31.15 -1.00 12.08
C VAL A 35 -32.59 -1.32 12.45
N LYS A 36 -33.49 -0.38 12.12
CA LYS A 36 -34.93 -0.53 12.36
C LYS A 36 -35.54 -1.52 11.37
N ASN A 37 -36.29 -2.48 11.87
CA ASN A 37 -36.95 -3.55 11.12
C ASN A 37 -38.35 -3.15 10.67
N ALA A 38 -38.96 -3.97 9.81
CA ALA A 38 -40.34 -3.81 9.35
C ALA A 38 -41.40 -3.91 10.47
N ARG A 39 -41.03 -4.40 11.66
CA ARG A 39 -41.87 -4.48 12.86
C ARG A 39 -41.65 -3.31 13.83
N ASP A 40 -41.02 -2.23 13.35
CA ASP A 40 -40.59 -1.07 14.14
C ASP A 40 -39.58 -1.33 15.28
N GLU A 41 -39.12 -2.58 15.45
CA GLU A 41 -38.04 -2.97 16.37
C GLU A 41 -36.64 -2.72 15.80
N PHE A 42 -35.59 -2.88 16.61
CA PHE A 42 -34.20 -2.77 16.15
C PHE A 42 -33.50 -4.13 16.08
N SER A 43 -32.89 -4.45 14.94
CA SER A 43 -31.98 -5.61 14.80
C SER A 43 -30.52 -5.20 14.64
N MET A 44 -29.63 -6.08 15.09
CA MET A 44 -28.21 -6.00 14.80
C MET A 44 -27.92 -6.63 13.45
N ILE A 45 -27.39 -5.85 12.51
CA ILE A 45 -26.87 -6.35 11.23
C ILE A 45 -25.36 -6.25 11.19
N VAL A 46 -24.71 -7.32 10.73
CA VAL A 46 -23.27 -7.37 10.51
C VAL A 46 -23.00 -6.99 9.06
N LYS A 47 -22.26 -5.90 8.83
CA LYS A 47 -21.75 -5.57 7.49
C LYS A 47 -20.25 -5.85 7.43
N PRO A 48 -19.76 -6.51 6.37
CA PRO A 48 -18.33 -6.69 6.18
C PRO A 48 -17.67 -5.31 6.09
N SER A 49 -16.54 -5.13 6.76
CA SER A 49 -15.83 -3.86 6.69
C SER A 49 -15.33 -3.65 5.26
N VAL A 50 -15.80 -2.61 4.57
CA VAL A 50 -15.21 -2.21 3.28
C VAL A 50 -13.81 -1.72 3.60
N ASN A 51 -12.81 -2.48 3.14
CA ASN A 51 -11.41 -2.27 3.46
C ASN A 51 -10.89 -0.99 2.78
N LYS A 52 -11.22 0.18 3.34
CA LYS A 52 -10.93 1.49 2.72
C LYS A 52 -9.54 2.03 2.99
N ASN A 53 -8.71 1.38 3.81
CA ASN A 53 -7.41 1.92 4.21
C ASN A 53 -6.26 0.93 4.06
N LYS A 54 -5.96 0.52 2.83
CA LYS A 54 -4.59 0.14 2.50
C LYS A 54 -3.83 1.43 2.20
N SER A 55 -3.33 2.11 3.23
CA SER A 55 -2.46 3.27 3.01
C SER A 55 -1.26 2.82 2.19
N ASN A 56 -1.19 3.21 0.92
CA ASN A 56 -0.07 2.87 0.06
C ASN A 56 1.20 3.59 0.56
N TYR A 57 2.37 3.06 0.21
CA TYR A 57 3.66 3.61 0.65
C TYR A 57 3.79 5.12 0.32
N PHE A 58 3.28 5.56 -0.82
CA PHE A 58 3.27 6.98 -1.20
C PHE A 58 2.45 7.86 -0.24
N SER A 59 1.28 7.39 0.18
CA SER A 59 0.44 8.09 1.16
C SER A 59 1.11 8.16 2.53
N TYR A 60 1.88 7.13 2.91
CA TYR A 60 2.71 7.14 4.11
C TYR A 60 3.82 8.19 4.00
N ILE A 61 4.55 8.23 2.89
CA ILE A 61 5.59 9.24 2.64
C ILE A 61 5.03 10.66 2.72
N LYS A 62 3.89 10.94 2.08
CA LYS A 62 3.24 12.26 2.15
C LYS A 62 2.84 12.63 3.59
N ARG A 63 2.41 11.66 4.41
CA ARG A 63 2.15 11.90 5.83
C ARG A 63 3.43 12.25 6.59
N CYS A 64 4.53 11.54 6.34
CA CYS A 64 5.82 11.88 6.94
C CYS A 64 6.25 13.31 6.58
N GLU A 65 6.13 13.71 5.31
CA GLU A 65 6.47 15.08 4.92
C GLU A 65 5.63 16.13 5.66
N LYS A 66 4.34 15.86 5.89
CA LYS A 66 3.46 16.75 6.64
C LYS A 66 3.81 16.81 8.14
N ILE A 67 4.16 15.67 8.74
CA ILE A 67 4.47 15.58 10.18
C ILE A 67 5.82 16.23 10.49
N PHE A 68 6.83 15.98 9.66
CA PHE A 68 8.19 16.47 9.87
C PHE A 68 8.47 17.80 9.16
N ASP A 69 7.46 18.40 8.52
CA ASP A 69 7.54 19.60 7.68
C ASP A 69 8.78 19.65 6.78
N SER A 70 9.06 18.51 6.13
CA SER A 70 10.32 18.31 5.44
C SER A 70 10.16 17.46 4.19
N LYS A 71 10.77 17.92 3.09
CA LYS A 71 10.78 17.25 1.79
C LYS A 71 11.88 16.18 1.66
N ILE A 72 12.57 15.85 2.76
CA ILE A 72 13.67 14.87 2.75
C ILE A 72 13.18 13.52 2.21
N PHE A 73 11.98 13.09 2.60
CA PHE A 73 11.43 11.80 2.17
C PHE A 73 11.19 11.73 0.66
N SER A 74 10.57 12.75 0.04
CA SER A 74 10.45 12.78 -1.44
C SER A 74 11.79 12.91 -2.14
N LYS A 75 12.75 13.67 -1.59
CA LYS A 75 14.10 13.80 -2.18
C LYS A 75 14.81 12.45 -2.23
N GLN A 76 14.74 11.67 -1.15
CA GLN A 76 15.32 10.32 -1.11
C GLN A 76 14.65 9.38 -2.12
N LEU A 77 13.33 9.46 -2.26
CA LEU A 77 12.60 8.67 -3.25
C LEU A 77 13.04 8.99 -4.68
N ARG A 78 13.14 10.28 -5.03
CA ARG A 78 13.63 10.72 -6.35
C ARG A 78 15.07 10.27 -6.59
N LYS A 79 15.95 10.36 -5.58
CA LYS A 79 17.34 9.89 -5.67
C LYS A 79 17.41 8.40 -5.97
N LYS A 80 16.59 7.58 -5.30
CA LYS A 80 16.48 6.14 -5.57
C LYS A 80 16.06 5.88 -7.02
N GLU A 81 15.03 6.57 -7.53
CA GLU A 81 14.56 6.39 -8.91
C GLU A 81 15.63 6.79 -9.93
N HIS A 82 16.35 7.88 -9.67
CA HIS A 82 17.46 8.31 -10.52
C HIS A 82 18.57 7.25 -10.57
N LEU A 83 19.06 6.79 -9.41
CA LEU A 83 20.10 5.75 -9.34
C LEU A 83 19.69 4.47 -10.07
N LEU A 84 18.45 4.03 -9.88
CA LEU A 84 17.93 2.83 -10.56
C LEU A 84 17.93 3.02 -12.08
N ASN A 85 17.42 4.16 -12.58
CA ASN A 85 17.37 4.42 -14.01
C ASN A 85 18.77 4.54 -14.62
N THR A 86 19.71 5.18 -13.91
CA THR A 86 21.12 5.29 -14.32
C THR A 86 21.79 3.91 -14.39
N ALA A 87 21.57 3.05 -13.39
CA ALA A 87 22.08 1.68 -13.39
C ALA A 87 21.50 0.86 -14.55
N ILE A 88 20.18 0.94 -14.78
CA ILE A 88 19.52 0.27 -15.91
C ILE A 88 20.09 0.77 -17.24
N ALA A 89 20.24 2.08 -17.42
CA ALA A 89 20.77 2.66 -18.65
C ALA A 89 22.21 2.20 -18.89
N LYS A 90 23.06 2.21 -17.86
CA LYS A 90 24.44 1.71 -17.93
C LYS A 90 24.52 0.22 -18.30
N HIS A 91 23.54 -0.59 -17.88
CA HIS A 91 23.54 -2.02 -18.16
C HIS A 91 22.95 -2.39 -19.53
N LEU A 92 22.00 -1.60 -20.03
CA LEU A 92 21.28 -1.89 -21.29
C LEU A 92 21.81 -1.17 -22.51
N ASN A 93 22.46 -0.01 -22.33
CA ASN A 93 23.08 0.75 -23.42
C ASN A 93 24.60 0.51 -23.49
N LYS A 94 25.07 -0.63 -22.97
CA LYS A 94 26.47 -1.04 -23.02
C LYS A 94 26.68 -2.05 -24.13
#